data_AF-A0A3D1H5Y3-F1
#
_entry.id   AF-A0A3D1H5Y3-F1
#
_cell.length_a   1.000
_cell.length_b   1.000
_cell.length_c   1.000
_cell.angle_alpha   90.00
_cell.angle_beta   90.00
_cell.angle_gamma   90.00
#
_symmetry.space_group_name_H-M   'P 1'
#
loop_
_entity.id
_entity.type
_entity.pdbx_description
1 polymer ?
#
loop_
_entity_poly.entity_id
_entity_poly.type
_entity_poly.pdbx_seq_one_letter_code
_entity_poly.pdbx_strand_id
1 'polypeptide(L)'
;MISFAQFSCNDDIPAASQDRFVDNLYGNTTGLELIIAYEQGADPYTSFGGFDNWRITDYNLNQLLGTQKIPVKVPHVLDSMKNLGVLSQNNYTRQNIIDIAADVQRYSNKDSVKSIVLLFLNGYLIKDGVIETRVLGLNIDGSAVVAIFKPVISASSSKEAEKNMVEQSTVTHEIG
;
A
#
# COMPACT_ATOMS: atom_id res chain seq x y z
N MET A 1 -37.65 -4.20 -52.02
CA MET A 1 -36.54 -3.24 -51.88
C MET A 1 -36.31 -3.08 -50.39
N ILE A 2 -35.22 -3.66 -49.88
CA ILE A 2 -34.93 -3.81 -48.45
C ILE A 2 -34.32 -2.49 -47.98
N SER A 3 -34.95 -1.83 -47.01
CA SER A 3 -34.45 -0.59 -46.42
C SER A 3 -33.61 -0.93 -45.20
N PHE A 4 -32.35 -0.48 -45.22
CA PHE A 4 -31.33 -0.78 -44.22
C PHE A 4 -31.63 -0.03 -42.92
N ALA A 5 -31.71 -0.79 -41.82
CA ALA A 5 -31.71 -0.25 -40.47
C ALA A 5 -30.35 0.41 -40.19
N GLN A 6 -30.37 1.69 -39.79
CA GLN A 6 -29.20 2.38 -39.25
C GLN A 6 -28.85 1.73 -37.91
N PHE A 7 -27.74 1.00 -37.86
CA PHE A 7 -27.07 0.66 -36.61
C PHE A 7 -26.47 1.96 -36.04
N SER A 8 -27.09 2.46 -34.98
CA SER A 8 -26.47 3.45 -34.10
C SER A 8 -25.32 2.77 -33.38
N CYS A 9 -24.08 3.11 -33.74
CA CYS A 9 -22.93 2.84 -32.89
C CYS A 9 -23.10 3.70 -31.64
N ASN A 10 -23.60 3.12 -30.56
CA ASN A 10 -23.29 3.62 -29.24
C ASN A 10 -21.80 3.33 -29.04
N ASP A 11 -20.95 4.32 -29.30
CA ASP A 11 -19.65 4.36 -28.68
C ASP A 11 -19.91 4.47 -27.18
N ASP A 12 -19.84 3.33 -26.49
CA ASP A 12 -19.66 3.25 -25.05
C ASP A 12 -18.31 3.90 -24.75
N ILE A 13 -18.27 5.24 -24.76
CA ILE A 13 -17.17 6.01 -24.21
C ILE A 13 -17.11 5.59 -22.73
N PRO A 14 -16.05 4.91 -22.28
CA PRO A 14 -15.92 4.60 -20.86
C PRO A 14 -16.02 5.91 -20.10
N ALA A 15 -16.92 5.96 -19.12
CA ALA A 15 -16.99 7.07 -18.19
C ALA A 15 -15.57 7.41 -17.71
N ALA A 16 -15.23 8.72 -17.71
CA ALA A 16 -13.91 9.21 -17.33
C ALA A 16 -13.36 8.43 -16.13
N SER A 17 -12.14 7.90 -16.27
CA SER A 17 -11.53 7.02 -15.27
C SER A 17 -11.63 7.69 -13.89
N GLN A 18 -12.24 6.98 -12.94
CA GLN A 18 -12.22 7.30 -11.53
C GLN A 18 -10.79 7.70 -11.15
N ASP A 19 -10.58 8.92 -10.66
CA ASP A 19 -9.28 9.56 -10.39
C ASP A 19 -8.25 8.59 -9.77
N ARG A 20 -7.49 7.86 -10.61
CA ARG A 20 -6.62 6.77 -10.13
C ARG A 20 -5.33 7.37 -9.63
N PHE A 21 -4.83 6.87 -8.51
CA PHE A 21 -3.56 7.32 -7.95
C PHE A 21 -2.41 7.30 -8.99
N VAL A 22 -2.31 6.20 -9.76
CA VAL A 22 -1.25 6.00 -10.75
C VAL A 22 -1.28 7.07 -11.85
N ASP A 23 -2.47 7.45 -12.32
CA ASP A 23 -2.63 8.46 -13.37
C ASP A 23 -2.14 9.83 -12.87
N ASN A 24 -2.38 10.12 -11.60
CA ASN A 24 -1.91 11.35 -10.96
C ASN A 24 -0.41 11.33 -10.63
N LEU A 25 0.14 10.16 -10.31
CA LEU A 25 1.55 10.00 -9.97
C LEU A 25 2.45 10.42 -11.14
N TYR A 26 2.11 10.02 -12.37
CA TYR A 26 2.92 10.29 -13.56
C TYR A 26 2.59 11.60 -14.28
N GLY A 27 1.57 12.35 -13.83
CA GLY A 27 1.16 13.60 -14.48
C GLY A 27 2.07 14.80 -14.18
N ASN A 28 2.10 15.26 -12.91
CA ASN A 28 2.89 16.44 -12.50
C ASN A 28 3.32 16.33 -11.02
N THR A 29 3.91 15.18 -10.67
CA THR A 29 4.39 14.92 -9.31
C THR A 29 5.81 15.43 -9.11
N THR A 30 6.02 16.11 -7.99
CA THR A 30 7.31 16.67 -7.56
C THR A 30 8.03 15.78 -6.54
N GLY A 31 7.34 14.78 -5.98
CA GLY A 31 7.91 13.78 -5.07
C GLY A 31 6.88 12.75 -4.62
N LEU A 32 7.36 11.60 -4.17
CA LEU A 32 6.56 10.55 -3.55
C LEU A 32 7.06 10.31 -2.12
N GLU A 33 6.14 10.19 -1.16
CA GLU A 33 6.47 9.77 0.21
C GLU A 33 5.78 8.46 0.58
N LEU A 34 6.54 7.50 1.09
CA LEU A 34 5.97 6.33 1.75
C LEU A 34 5.62 6.71 3.19
N ILE A 35 4.33 6.81 3.49
CA ILE A 35 3.84 7.06 4.84
C ILE A 35 3.60 5.72 5.50
N ILE A 36 4.39 5.39 6.52
CA ILE A 36 4.27 4.13 7.24
C ILE A 36 3.57 4.39 8.56
N ALA A 37 2.53 3.61 8.84
CA ALA A 37 1.88 3.57 10.14
C ALA A 37 1.72 2.13 10.61
N TYR A 38 1.67 1.95 11.92
CA TYR A 38 1.59 0.64 12.52
C TYR A 38 0.70 0.64 13.75
N GLU A 39 -0.10 -0.41 13.89
CA GLU A 39 -0.80 -0.75 15.12
C GLU A 39 0.20 -1.22 16.18
N GLN A 40 -0.06 -0.90 17.44
CA GLN A 40 0.77 -1.36 18.54
C GLN A 40 0.87 -2.90 18.55
N GLY A 41 2.11 -3.43 18.56
CA GLY A 41 2.37 -4.86 18.45
C GLY A 41 2.50 -5.36 17.01
N ALA A 42 2.23 -4.51 16.02
CA ALA A 42 2.50 -4.72 14.60
C ALA A 42 3.69 -3.90 14.09
N ASP A 43 4.65 -3.58 14.96
CA ASP A 43 5.83 -2.80 14.62
C ASP A 43 6.58 -3.41 13.41
N PRO A 44 6.88 -2.64 12.35
CA PRO A 44 7.66 -3.14 11.24
C PRO A 44 9.10 -3.42 11.66
N TYR A 45 9.72 -4.40 11.04
CA TYR A 45 11.13 -4.67 11.27
C TYR A 45 11.99 -3.64 10.52
N THR A 46 12.73 -2.82 11.26
CA THR A 46 13.62 -1.80 10.66
C THR A 46 15.01 -2.31 10.31
N SER A 47 15.50 -3.36 11.00
CA SER A 47 16.83 -3.91 10.72
C SER A 47 16.97 -5.35 11.18
N PHE A 48 17.81 -6.12 10.50
CA PHE A 48 18.25 -7.45 10.91
C PHE A 48 19.74 -7.67 10.62
N GLY A 49 20.51 -8.16 11.59
CA GLY A 49 21.94 -8.46 11.39
C GLY A 49 22.80 -7.26 10.97
N GLY A 50 22.40 -6.04 11.35
CA GLY A 50 23.05 -4.79 10.93
C GLY A 50 22.65 -4.31 9.52
N PHE A 51 21.76 -5.03 8.83
CA PHE A 51 21.17 -4.61 7.57
C PHE A 51 19.93 -3.77 7.82
N ASP A 52 19.81 -2.64 7.14
CA ASP A 52 18.62 -1.80 7.11
C ASP A 52 17.59 -2.40 6.14
N ASN A 53 16.47 -2.84 6.69
CA ASN A 53 15.43 -3.55 5.94
C ASN A 53 14.77 -2.65 4.89
N TRP A 54 14.61 -1.36 5.18
CA TRP A 54 13.91 -0.41 4.31
C TRP A 54 14.75 0.02 3.10
N ARG A 55 16.05 -0.27 3.11
CA ARG A 55 16.95 0.00 1.98
C ARG A 55 16.51 -0.65 0.68
N ILE A 56 15.90 -1.84 0.74
CA ILE A 56 15.41 -2.53 -0.46
C ILE A 56 14.21 -1.79 -1.06
N THR A 57 13.23 -1.44 -0.23
CA THR A 57 12.05 -0.66 -0.65
C THR A 57 12.46 0.71 -1.19
N ASP A 58 13.35 1.40 -0.49
CA ASP A 58 13.90 2.69 -0.93
C ASP A 58 14.60 2.59 -2.28
N TYR A 59 15.47 1.59 -2.45
CA TYR A 59 16.14 1.35 -3.73
C TYR A 59 15.15 1.06 -4.85
N ASN A 60 14.21 0.13 -4.66
CA ASN A 60 13.25 -0.27 -5.68
C ASN A 60 12.36 0.89 -6.13
N LEU A 61 11.82 1.66 -5.20
CA LEU A 61 10.98 2.83 -5.52
C LEU A 61 11.76 3.91 -6.26
N ASN A 62 13.00 4.21 -5.83
CA ASN A 62 13.85 5.19 -6.52
C ASN A 62 14.30 4.69 -7.90
N GLN A 63 14.47 3.38 -8.11
CA GLN A 63 14.72 2.82 -9.45
C GLN A 63 13.48 2.96 -10.34
N LEU A 64 12.29 2.60 -9.83
CA LEU A 64 11.03 2.66 -10.55
C LEU A 64 10.70 4.08 -11.02
N LEU A 65 10.94 5.08 -10.17
CA LEU A 65 10.57 6.48 -10.42
C LEU A 65 11.73 7.38 -10.87
N GLY A 66 12.93 6.80 -10.98
CA GLY A 66 14.14 7.53 -11.37
C GLY A 66 14.07 8.11 -12.79
N THR A 67 13.43 7.41 -13.72
CA THR A 67 13.27 7.89 -15.12
C THR A 67 12.43 9.16 -15.19
N GLN A 68 11.42 9.27 -14.32
CA GLN A 68 10.54 10.43 -14.20
C GLN A 68 11.12 11.51 -13.28
N LYS A 69 12.30 11.28 -12.69
CA LYS A 69 12.97 12.18 -11.74
C LYS A 69 12.07 12.56 -10.56
N ILE A 70 11.20 11.64 -10.13
CA ILE A 70 10.34 11.83 -8.96
C ILE A 70 11.14 11.31 -7.75
N PRO A 71 11.61 12.18 -6.84
CA PRO A 71 12.31 11.73 -5.65
C PRO A 71 11.36 10.97 -4.72
N VAL A 72 11.85 9.88 -4.13
CA VAL A 72 11.08 9.08 -3.16
C VAL A 72 11.67 9.24 -1.76
N LYS A 73 10.80 9.43 -0.77
CA LYS A 73 11.17 9.44 0.65
C LYS A 73 10.58 8.22 1.35
N VAL A 74 11.45 7.37 1.89
CA VAL A 74 11.09 6.19 2.67
C VAL A 74 11.56 6.38 4.12
N PRO A 75 10.73 6.14 5.14
CA PRO A 75 11.17 6.11 6.54
C PRO A 75 11.97 4.83 6.85
N HIS A 76 13.12 4.97 7.50
CA HIS A 76 14.00 3.83 7.84
C HIS A 76 13.98 3.46 9.34
N VAL A 77 13.41 4.32 10.20
CA VAL A 77 13.39 4.14 11.66
C VAL A 77 11.97 4.28 12.19
N LEU A 78 11.63 3.53 13.23
CA LEU A 78 10.28 3.49 13.81
C LEU A 78 9.79 4.88 14.25
N ASP A 79 10.64 5.73 14.80
CA ASP A 79 10.28 7.08 15.26
C ASP A 79 9.82 8.01 14.11
N SER A 80 10.16 7.66 12.86
CA SER A 80 9.68 8.36 11.66
C SER A 80 8.37 7.79 11.11
N MET A 81 7.83 6.76 11.76
CA MET A 81 6.59 6.07 11.40
C MET A 81 5.50 6.38 12.42
N LYS A 82 4.24 6.32 11.99
CA LYS A 82 3.11 6.68 12.84
C LYS A 82 2.65 5.46 13.66
N ASN A 83 2.85 5.50 14.97
CA ASN A 83 2.17 4.58 15.88
C ASN A 83 0.68 4.94 15.98
N LEU A 84 -0.20 3.99 15.66
CA LEU A 84 -1.66 4.11 15.71
C LEU A 84 -2.24 3.81 17.11
N GLY A 85 -1.41 3.29 18.01
CA GLY A 85 -1.84 2.75 19.30
C GLY A 85 -2.52 1.40 19.13
N VAL A 86 -3.30 1.02 20.15
CA VAL A 86 -4.16 -0.16 20.10
C VAL A 86 -5.45 0.22 19.37
N LEU A 87 -5.79 -0.50 18.31
CA LEU A 87 -7.06 -0.32 17.62
C LEU A 87 -8.15 -1.17 18.27
N SER A 88 -9.40 -0.73 18.18
CA SER A 88 -10.54 -1.43 18.81
C SER A 88 -10.92 -2.74 18.10
N GLN A 89 -10.35 -2.99 16.92
CA GLN A 89 -10.68 -4.10 16.04
C GLN A 89 -9.45 -4.95 15.79
N ASN A 90 -9.63 -6.27 15.70
CA ASN A 90 -8.52 -7.22 15.52
C ASN A 90 -8.52 -7.87 14.13
N ASN A 91 -9.46 -7.49 13.26
CA ASN A 91 -9.60 -7.96 11.88
C ASN A 91 -10.19 -6.83 11.04
N TYR A 92 -9.82 -6.79 9.77
CA TYR A 92 -9.97 -5.60 8.94
C TYR A 92 -10.67 -5.91 7.63
N THR A 93 -11.79 -5.26 7.37
CA THR A 93 -12.33 -5.20 6.00
C THR A 93 -11.50 -4.23 5.16
N ARG A 94 -11.65 -4.29 3.83
CA ARG A 94 -11.05 -3.28 2.93
C ARG A 94 -11.44 -1.85 3.31
N GLN A 95 -12.70 -1.64 3.72
CA GLN A 95 -13.16 -0.31 4.13
C GLN A 95 -12.44 0.17 5.40
N ASN A 96 -12.28 -0.70 6.41
CA ASN A 96 -11.53 -0.33 7.62
C ASN A 96 -10.09 0.09 7.30
N ILE A 97 -9.44 -0.60 6.37
CA ILE A 97 -8.07 -0.29 5.92
C ILE A 97 -8.02 1.09 5.26
N ILE A 98 -8.99 1.39 4.38
CA ILE A 98 -9.11 2.70 3.71
C ILE A 98 -9.34 3.81 4.75
N ASP A 99 -10.23 3.58 5.71
CA ASP A 99 -10.58 4.58 6.73
C ASP A 99 -9.37 4.90 7.62
N ILE A 100 -8.64 3.87 8.08
CA ILE A 100 -7.39 4.05 8.84
C ILE A 100 -6.35 4.79 7.98
N ALA A 101 -6.21 4.41 6.72
CA ALA A 101 -5.24 5.04 5.83
C ALA A 101 -5.57 6.53 5.59
N ALA A 102 -6.86 6.87 5.48
CA ALA A 102 -7.30 8.25 5.31
C ALA A 102 -6.94 9.14 6.51
N ASP A 103 -7.01 8.60 7.73
CA ASP A 103 -6.62 9.34 8.96
C ASP A 103 -5.11 9.62 9.05
N VAL A 104 -4.30 8.80 8.39
CA VAL A 104 -2.83 8.92 8.36
C VAL A 104 -2.35 9.70 7.13
N GLN A 105 -3.16 9.71 6.06
CA GLN A 105 -2.80 10.32 4.79
C GLN A 105 -2.55 11.82 4.95
N ARG A 106 -1.42 12.28 4.41
CA ARG A 106 -1.01 13.69 4.44
C ARG A 106 -1.25 14.42 3.13
N TYR A 107 -1.34 13.69 2.02
CA TYR A 107 -1.46 14.26 0.69
C TYR A 107 -2.72 13.76 -0.01
N SER A 108 -3.38 14.67 -0.71
CA SER A 108 -4.47 14.38 -1.62
C SER A 108 -3.95 14.12 -3.03
N ASN A 109 -4.81 13.57 -3.89
CA ASN A 109 -4.50 13.44 -5.32
C ASN A 109 -4.26 14.79 -6.03
N LYS A 110 -4.62 15.93 -5.42
CA LYS A 110 -4.40 17.26 -5.99
C LYS A 110 -3.05 17.87 -5.63
N ASP A 111 -2.38 17.35 -4.60
CA ASP A 111 -1.10 17.87 -4.15
C ASP A 111 0.04 17.50 -5.11
N SER A 112 1.06 18.33 -5.21
CA SER A 112 2.22 18.04 -6.07
C SER A 112 3.13 16.96 -5.49
N VAL A 113 3.07 16.72 -4.18
CA VAL A 113 3.68 15.56 -3.53
C VAL A 113 2.59 14.51 -3.37
N LYS A 114 2.91 13.28 -3.76
CA LYS A 114 2.03 12.13 -3.61
C LYS A 114 2.52 11.25 -2.47
N SER A 115 1.69 10.32 -2.04
CA SER A 115 2.09 9.33 -1.03
C SER A 115 1.41 7.99 -1.23
N ILE A 116 2.12 6.96 -0.80
CA ILE A 116 1.57 5.63 -0.53
C ILE A 116 1.47 5.50 0.98
N VAL A 117 0.32 5.05 1.49
CA VAL A 117 0.14 4.72 2.90
C VAL A 117 0.33 3.22 3.06
N LEU A 118 1.34 2.83 3.85
CA LEU A 118 1.63 1.47 4.22
C LEU A 118 1.25 1.24 5.69
N LEU A 119 0.25 0.40 5.92
CA LEU A 119 -0.27 0.07 7.25
C LEU A 119 0.24 -1.30 7.69
N PHE A 120 0.86 -1.38 8.86
CA PHE A 120 1.11 -2.64 9.55
C PHE A 120 0.02 -2.86 10.60
N LEU A 121 -0.75 -3.93 10.45
CA LEU A 121 -1.94 -4.20 11.25
C LEU A 121 -1.76 -5.48 12.08
N ASN A 122 -2.19 -5.43 13.34
CA ASN A 122 -2.14 -6.55 14.28
C ASN A 122 -3.43 -7.39 14.20
N GLY A 123 -3.76 -7.83 12.98
CA GLY A 123 -4.98 -8.56 12.70
C GLY A 123 -4.95 -9.25 11.35
N TYR A 124 -6.11 -9.72 10.90
CA TYR A 124 -6.25 -10.41 9.61
C TYR A 124 -7.26 -9.71 8.69
N LEU A 125 -7.16 -9.98 7.40
CA LEU A 125 -8.13 -9.51 6.42
C LEU A 125 -9.48 -10.21 6.62
N ILE A 126 -10.57 -9.45 6.56
CA ILE A 126 -11.93 -9.99 6.37
C ILE A 126 -12.27 -9.89 4.89
N LYS A 127 -12.53 -11.03 4.26
CA LYS A 127 -12.97 -11.14 2.87
C LYS A 127 -14.25 -11.94 2.81
N ASP A 128 -15.30 -11.36 2.21
CA ASP A 128 -16.61 -12.01 2.07
C ASP A 128 -17.19 -12.55 3.40
N GLY A 129 -16.92 -11.83 4.50
CA GLY A 129 -17.33 -12.19 5.85
C GLY A 129 -16.44 -13.24 6.54
N VAL A 130 -15.40 -13.74 5.87
CA VAL A 130 -14.46 -14.75 6.37
C VAL A 130 -13.14 -14.10 6.78
N ILE A 131 -12.57 -14.53 7.89
CA ILE A 131 -11.24 -14.12 8.35
C ILE A 131 -10.18 -14.91 7.58
N GLU A 132 -9.35 -14.22 6.82
CA GLU A 132 -8.30 -14.78 5.98
C GLU A 132 -6.95 -14.77 6.71
N THR A 133 -6.56 -15.90 7.30
CA THR A 133 -5.33 -16.01 8.10
C THR A 133 -4.07 -16.31 7.29
N ARG A 134 -4.14 -16.20 5.96
CA ARG A 134 -3.04 -16.53 5.02
C ARG A 134 -2.62 -15.36 4.14
N VAL A 135 -3.28 -14.22 4.27
CA VAL A 135 -2.97 -13.02 3.49
C VAL A 135 -1.85 -12.25 4.20
N LEU A 136 -0.67 -12.19 3.59
CA LEU A 136 0.49 -11.49 4.15
C LEU A 136 0.35 -9.96 4.02
N GLY A 137 -0.17 -9.53 2.87
CA GLY A 137 -0.42 -8.13 2.57
C GLY A 137 -1.54 -7.97 1.56
N LEU A 138 -1.96 -6.73 1.36
CA LEU A 138 -3.02 -6.36 0.43
C LEU A 138 -2.77 -4.93 -0.08
N ASN A 139 -2.51 -4.80 -1.37
CA ASN A 139 -2.74 -3.57 -2.11
C ASN A 139 -4.25 -3.34 -2.33
N ILE A 140 -4.74 -2.13 -2.05
CA ILE A 140 -6.13 -1.76 -2.28
C ILE A 140 -6.26 -1.13 -3.68
N ASP A 141 -6.85 -1.90 -4.61
CA ASP A 141 -7.04 -1.52 -6.00
C ASP A 141 -7.57 -0.09 -6.18
N GLY A 142 -6.90 0.68 -7.04
CA GLY A 142 -7.30 2.05 -7.37
C GLY A 142 -6.94 3.10 -6.31
N SER A 143 -6.31 2.70 -5.21
CA SER A 143 -5.83 3.61 -4.15
C SER A 143 -4.30 3.55 -4.00
N ALA A 144 -3.77 4.42 -3.15
CA ALA A 144 -2.37 4.41 -2.72
C ALA A 144 -2.20 3.74 -1.35
N VAL A 145 -3.01 2.72 -1.05
CA VAL A 145 -3.06 2.11 0.28
C VAL A 145 -2.62 0.65 0.20
N VAL A 146 -1.68 0.29 1.06
CA VAL A 146 -1.17 -1.06 1.25
C VAL A 146 -1.31 -1.45 2.72
N ALA A 147 -1.78 -2.65 2.99
CA ALA A 147 -1.81 -3.22 4.32
C ALA A 147 -0.90 -4.45 4.42
N ILE A 148 -0.23 -4.62 5.56
CA ILE A 148 0.60 -5.77 5.93
C ILE A 148 0.05 -6.35 7.23
N PHE A 149 -0.21 -7.66 7.25
CA PHE A 149 -0.83 -8.34 8.38
C PHE A 149 0.23 -9.05 9.23
N LYS A 150 0.68 -8.37 10.30
CA LYS A 150 1.81 -8.82 11.13
C LYS A 150 1.64 -10.23 11.73
N PRO A 151 0.44 -10.67 12.14
CA PRO A 151 0.28 -12.04 12.66
C PRO A 151 0.63 -13.12 11.62
N VAL A 152 0.35 -12.89 10.34
CA VAL A 152 0.68 -13.85 9.26
C VAL A 152 2.19 -13.88 9.00
N ILE A 153 2.85 -12.71 9.01
CA ILE A 153 4.32 -12.60 8.96
C ILE A 153 4.94 -13.37 10.12
N SER A 154 4.44 -13.14 11.33
CA SER A 154 4.99 -13.74 12.56
C SER A 154 4.84 -15.25 12.61
N ALA A 155 3.79 -15.79 11.98
CA ALA A 155 3.52 -17.22 11.86
C ALA A 155 4.30 -17.91 10.72
N SER A 156 4.92 -17.15 9.82
CA SER A 156 5.58 -17.71 8.62
C SER A 156 6.84 -18.53 8.91
N SER A 157 7.51 -18.28 10.04
CA SER A 157 8.68 -19.02 10.49
C SER A 157 8.87 -18.89 12.01
N SER A 158 9.62 -19.82 12.62
CA SER A 158 10.11 -19.66 13.99
C SER A 158 11.38 -18.81 14.09
N LYS A 159 12.07 -18.54 12.97
CA LYS A 159 13.32 -17.77 12.95
C LYS A 159 13.08 -16.31 12.60
N GLU A 160 13.61 -15.39 13.41
CA GLU A 160 13.45 -13.95 13.19
C GLU A 160 14.01 -13.49 11.83
N ALA A 161 15.14 -14.07 11.38
CA ALA A 161 15.73 -13.78 10.08
C ALA A 161 14.73 -14.03 8.93
N GLU A 162 14.04 -15.17 8.99
CA GLU A 162 13.09 -15.58 7.95
C GLU A 162 11.83 -14.70 8.00
N LYS A 163 11.31 -14.36 9.18
CA LYS A 163 10.20 -13.41 9.35
C LYS A 163 10.52 -12.03 8.75
N ASN A 164 11.73 -11.53 9.00
CA ASN A 164 12.22 -10.27 8.44
C ASN A 164 12.22 -10.31 6.91
N MET A 165 12.77 -11.39 6.32
CA MET A 165 12.80 -11.56 4.87
C MET A 165 11.39 -11.67 4.27
N VAL A 166 10.48 -12.39 4.92
CA VAL A 166 9.07 -12.51 4.50
C VAL A 166 8.38 -11.15 4.52
N GLU A 167 8.56 -10.35 5.57
CA GLU A 167 8.01 -9.00 5.64
C GLU A 167 8.52 -8.12 4.50
N GLN A 168 9.84 -8.06 4.30
CA GLN A 168 10.45 -7.22 3.28
C GLN A 168 10.06 -7.64 1.86
N SER A 169 9.97 -8.94 1.60
CA SER A 169 9.46 -9.47 0.34
C SER A 169 8.00 -9.10 0.13
N THR A 170 7.17 -9.14 1.19
CA THR A 170 5.75 -8.77 1.12
C THR A 170 5.61 -7.27 0.83
N VAL A 171 6.28 -6.41 1.60
CA VAL A 171 6.26 -4.95 1.39
C VAL A 171 6.66 -4.60 -0.05
N THR A 172 7.75 -5.20 -0.53
CA THR A 172 8.22 -4.97 -1.92
C THR A 172 7.17 -5.44 -2.93
N HIS A 173 6.59 -6.63 -2.74
CA HIS A 173 5.59 -7.20 -3.65
C HIS A 173 4.32 -6.36 -3.73
N GLU A 174 3.80 -5.88 -2.59
CA GLU A 174 2.53 -5.15 -2.54
C GLU A 174 2.64 -3.70 -2.99
N ILE A 175 3.84 -3.10 -2.90
CA ILE A 175 4.11 -1.74 -3.37
C ILE A 175 4.42 -1.70 -4.87
N GLY A 176 5.20 -2.67 -5.38
CA GLY A 176 5.65 -2.72 -6.78
C GLY A 176 7.15 -2.44 -6.94
#